data_AF-A0A0F9TNH8-F1
#
_entry.id   AF-A0A0F9TNH8-F1
#
_cell.length_a   1.000
_cell.length_b   1.000
_cell.length_c   1.000
_cell.angle_alpha   90.00
_cell.angle_beta   90.00
_cell.angle_gamma   90.00
#
_symmetry.space_group_name_H-M   'P 1'
#
loop_
_entity.id
_entity.type
_entity.pdbx_description
1 polymer ?
#
loop_
_entity_poly.entity_id
_entity_poly.type
_entity_poly.pdbx_seq_one_letter_code
_entity_poly.pdbx_strand_id
1 'polypeptide(L)' 'MTPEEKAAYLVTQSTAAFIELMSMLAANHERRSHGYADAFGETEIRALIGKYDLNYGTVGAFLIRH' A
#
# COMPACT_ATOMS: atom_id res chain seq x y z
N MET A 1 -23.74 -0.32 -11.02
CA MET A 1 -22.79 -1.23 -10.36
C MET A 1 -23.55 -2.16 -9.44
N THR A 2 -23.64 -3.45 -9.78
CA THR A 2 -24.26 -4.50 -8.98
C THR A 2 -23.44 -4.79 -7.71
N PRO A 3 -23.98 -5.51 -6.72
CA PRO A 3 -23.20 -5.95 -5.56
C PRO A 3 -21.93 -6.73 -5.93
N GLU A 4 -22.00 -7.57 -6.95
CA GLU A 4 -20.87 -8.38 -7.45
C GLU A 4 -19.79 -7.49 -8.08
N GLU A 5 -20.21 -6.50 -8.89
CA GLU A 5 -19.29 -5.53 -9.50
C GLU A 5 -18.60 -4.66 -8.43
N LYS A 6 -19.32 -4.30 -7.36
CA LYS A 6 -18.74 -3.59 -6.20
C LYS A 6 -17.71 -4.43 -5.46
N ALA A 7 -17.99 -5.71 -5.24
CA ALA A 7 -17.06 -6.63 -4.59
C ALA A 7 -15.80 -6.85 -5.43
N ALA A 8 -15.95 -7.07 -6.74
CA ALA A 8 -14.83 -7.19 -7.66
C ALA A 8 -13.98 -5.92 -7.70
N TYR A 9 -14.62 -4.75 -7.70
CA TYR A 9 -13.93 -3.46 -7.62
C TYR A 9 -13.11 -3.33 -6.34
N LEU A 10 -13.70 -3.60 -5.17
CA LEU A 10 -13.01 -3.54 -3.87
C LEU A 10 -11.79 -4.45 -3.83
N VAL A 11 -11.94 -5.71 -4.28
CA VAL A 11 -10.84 -6.69 -4.32
C VAL A 11 -9.73 -6.21 -5.24
N THR A 12 -10.08 -5.67 -6.41
CA THR A 12 -9.10 -5.16 -7.38
C THR A 12 -8.32 -3.96 -6.83
N GLN A 13 -9.00 -2.98 -6.22
CA GLN A 13 -8.34 -1.82 -5.62
C GLN A 13 -7.43 -2.23 -4.45
N SER A 14 -7.90 -3.13 -3.59
CA SER A 14 -7.12 -3.64 -2.46
C SER A 14 -5.87 -4.39 -2.92
N THR A 15 -6.00 -5.22 -3.97
CA THR A 15 -4.88 -5.96 -4.55
C THR A 15 -3.86 -5.03 -5.18
N ALA A 16 -4.32 -4.02 -5.94
CA ALA A 16 -3.45 -3.03 -6.55
C ALA A 16 -2.66 -2.23 -5.51
N ALA A 17 -3.33 -1.75 -4.46
CA ALA A 17 -2.67 -1.03 -3.37
C ALA A 17 -1.64 -1.89 -2.64
N PHE A 18 -1.95 -3.17 -2.41
CA PHE A 18 -1.02 -4.10 -1.78
C PHE A 18 0.23 -4.33 -2.64
N ILE A 19 0.07 -4.53 -3.96
CA ILE A 19 1.19 -4.68 -4.90
C ILE A 19 2.09 -3.44 -4.89
N GLU A 20 1.50 -2.24 -4.91
CA GLU A 20 2.25 -0.98 -4.86
C GLU A 20 3.00 -0.82 -3.53
N LEU A 21 2.35 -1.12 -2.40
CA LEU A 21 3.00 -1.08 -1.08
C LEU A 21 4.19 -2.04 -1.02
N MET A 22 4.03 -3.29 -1.49
CA MET A 22 5.12 -4.26 -1.50
C MET A 22 6.28 -3.82 -2.39
N SER A 23 5.99 -3.19 -3.52
CA SER A 23 7.00 -2.61 -4.41
C SER A 23 7.78 -1.48 -3.74
N MET A 24 7.09 -0.59 -3.01
CA MET A 24 7.73 0.49 -2.24
C MET A 24 8.65 -0.05 -1.15
N LEU A 25 8.20 -1.06 -0.40
CA LEU A 25 8.99 -1.69 0.66
C LEU A 25 10.21 -2.44 0.10
N ALA A 26 10.05 -3.13 -1.02
CA ALA A 26 11.15 -3.80 -1.71
C ALA A 26 12.21 -2.80 -2.19
N ALA A 27 11.78 -1.67 -2.79
CA ALA A 27 12.67 -0.61 -3.20
C ALA A 27 13.45 0.00 -2.02
N ASN A 28 12.80 0.25 -0.88
CA ASN A 28 13.50 0.69 0.33
C ASN A 28 14.49 -0.36 0.84
N HIS A 29 14.11 -1.64 0.84
CA HIS A 29 15.02 -2.72 1.24
C HIS A 29 16.27 -2.76 0.37
N GLU A 30 16.13 -2.68 -0.95
CA GLU A 30 17.24 -2.60 -1.90
C GLU A 30 18.09 -1.34 -1.68
N ARG A 31 17.48 -0.20 -1.39
CA ARG A 31 18.23 1.03 -1.09
C ARG A 31 19.07 0.89 0.18
N ARG A 32 18.49 0.30 1.24
CA ARG A 32 19.19 0.04 2.49
C ARG A 32 20.35 -0.94 2.32
N SER A 33 20.23 -1.95 1.46
CA SER A 33 21.35 -2.88 1.19
C SER A 33 22.55 -2.18 0.53
N HIS A 34 22.31 -1.05 -0.15
CA HIS A 34 23.35 -0.20 -0.73
C HIS A 34 23.75 1.00 0.17
N GLY A 35 23.22 1.09 1.39
CA GLY A 35 23.51 2.20 2.31
C GLY A 35 22.84 3.53 1.94
N TYR A 36 21.86 3.52 1.03
CA TYR A 36 21.09 4.71 0.68
C TYR A 36 19.93 4.94 1.65
N ALA A 37 19.52 6.20 1.79
CA ALA A 37 18.30 6.56 2.50
C ALA A 37 17.06 6.00 1.79
N ASP A 38 16.03 5.67 2.57
CA ASP A 38 14.73 5.21 2.08
C ASP A 38 14.12 6.26 1.11
N ALA A 39 13.50 5.77 0.03
CA ALA A 39 12.82 6.62 -0.94
C ALA A 39 11.34 6.86 -0.58
N PHE A 40 10.74 5.92 0.15
CA PHE A 40 9.33 5.96 0.51
C PHE A 40 9.17 5.95 2.02
N GLY A 41 8.63 7.02 2.57
CA GLY A 41 8.34 7.16 3.99
C GLY A 41 6.84 7.18 4.26
N GLU A 42 6.50 7.73 5.42
CA GLU A 42 5.11 7.85 5.87
C GLU A 42 4.25 8.68 4.91
N THR A 43 4.80 9.73 4.31
CA THR A 43 4.09 10.60 3.35
C THR A 43 3.64 9.81 2.12
N GLU A 44 4.53 9.00 1.55
CA GLU A 44 4.23 8.21 0.35
C GLU A 44 3.23 7.08 0.67
N ILE A 45 3.31 6.48 1.85
CA ILE A 45 2.32 5.49 2.31
C ILE A 45 0.95 6.15 2.49
N ARG A 46 0.87 7.36 3.07
CA ARG A 46 -0.38 8.12 3.18
C ARG A 46 -0.95 8.48 1.80
N ALA A 47 -0.10 8.85 0.85
CA ALA A 47 -0.51 9.12 -0.52
C ALA A 47 -1.08 7.86 -1.21
N LEU A 48 -0.49 6.69 -0.99
CA LEU A 48 -1.00 5.40 -1.48
C LEU A 48 -2.38 5.09 -0.90
N ILE A 49 -2.57 5.29 0.40
CA ILE A 49 -3.86 5.08 1.08
C ILE A 49 -4.94 5.99 0.48
N GLY A 50 -4.63 7.28 0.27
CA GLY A 50 -5.54 8.24 -0.35
C GLY A 50 -5.85 7.91 -1.82
N LYS A 51 -4.88 7.46 -2.60
CA LYS A 51 -5.04 7.08 -4.02
C LYS A 51 -6.09 5.98 -4.21
N TYR A 52 -6.13 5.02 -3.30
CA TYR A 52 -7.02 3.86 -3.37
C TYR A 52 -8.28 3.99 -2.50
N ASP A 53 -8.51 5.17 -1.92
CA ASP A 53 -9.59 5.43 -0.95
C ASP A 53 -9.66 4.34 0.14
N LEU A 54 -8.49 3.84 0.54
CA LEU A 54 -8.42 2.80 1.56
C LEU A 54 -8.63 3.45 2.91
N ASN A 55 -9.49 2.85 3.74
CA ASN A 55 -9.59 3.28 5.12
C ASN A 55 -8.23 3.07 5.79
N TYR A 56 -7.65 4.16 6.32
CA TYR A 56 -6.36 4.14 7.03
C TYR A 56 -6.30 3.09 8.15
N GLY A 57 -7.42 2.82 8.82
CA GLY A 57 -7.54 1.77 9.84
C GLY A 57 -7.35 0.35 9.29
N THR A 58 -7.75 0.10 8.04
CA THR A 58 -7.59 -1.22 7.38
C THR A 58 -6.14 -1.45 6.95
N VAL A 59 -5.44 -0.40 6.49
CA VAL A 59 -4.02 -0.49 6.08
C VAL A 59 -3.07 -0.45 7.29
N GLY A 60 -3.35 0.41 8.27
CA GLY A 60 -2.55 0.53 9.49
C GLY A 60 -2.56 -0.74 10.34
N ALA A 61 -3.67 -1.49 10.38
CA ALA A 61 -3.75 -2.76 11.08
C ALA A 61 -2.84 -3.85 10.48
N PHE A 62 -2.52 -3.76 9.18
CA PHE A 62 -1.61 -4.69 8.50
C PHE A 62 -0.13 -4.34 8.75
N LEU A 63 0.17 -3.04 8.91
CA LEU A 63 1.54 -2.53 9.12
C LEU A 63 2.01 -2.54 10.58
N ILE A 64 1.09 -2.61 11.56
CA ILE A 64 1.44 -2.61 13.00
C ILE A 64 1.62 -4.04 13.57
N ARG A 65 1.25 -5.09 12.82
CA ARG A 65 1.32 -6.49 13.29
C ARG A 65 2.52 -7.30 12.78
N HIS A 66 3.40 -6.72 11.98
CA HIS A 66 4.64 -7.32 11.48
C HIS A 66 5.77 -6.29 11.49
#